data_AF-A0A914QQ45-F1
#
_entry.id   AF-A0A914QQ45-F1
#
_cell.length_a   1.000
_cell.length_b   1.000
_cell.length_c   1.000
_cell.angle_alpha   90.00
_cell.angle_beta   90.00
_cell.angle_gamma   90.00
#
_symmetry.space_group_name_H-M   'P 1'
#
loop_
_entity.id
_entity.type
_entity.pdbx_description
1 polymer ?
#
loop_
_entity_poly.entity_id
_entity_poly.type
_entity_poly.pdbx_seq_one_letter_code
_entity_poly.pdbx_strand_id
1 'polypeptide(L)'
;MIPERGSKEKVELPPQRNNLYFYIDENEISSVGSEETLHQIQNHGNSINMNDQLKQSAEKKNLERQRREPIENRILSKEDNQASSHFQPKIVAKCSNICYNFPQKATAKSEGTGIDLGTTRCCVAVNRNGVIIIIPLDSTGERLLPSYISYDEEMVKCGKVVVGRLQYHSNSTIFDSKRIIGRTFNDVKIEENWDFNVICDNEAVLLETYGFNGKTKFTAVEAAADLLKYIKKRAEEFEGKQITKAVITVPAAFSDSQKVATEAAAKEAGWKEVQLLPEPIAAAFAYFIERPISNNSIVLLFDLGGGTLDVCIFKVENDSMKIISNTGDTQIVTSVEFRLMTQTLLNKILKTIITAMMNANLTKDQINHVLHVGGACRMPMIKGMLKDLFPNAQHRCEVHPDEVVALGAAYYANSVFSE
;
A
#
# COMPACT_ATOMS: atom_id res chain seq x y z
N MET A 1 30.13 14.07 61.01
CA MET A 1 31.35 13.80 60.22
C MET A 1 30.95 13.62 58.77
N ILE A 2 31.49 14.45 57.88
CA ILE A 2 31.41 14.29 56.41
C ILE A 2 32.56 13.33 56.01
N PRO A 3 32.33 12.43 55.03
CA PRO A 3 33.11 12.45 53.78
C PRO A 3 32.17 12.30 52.56
N GLU A 4 32.12 13.24 51.63
CA GLU A 4 32.99 13.46 50.45
C GLU A 4 32.61 12.66 49.18
N ARG A 5 32.76 13.37 48.05
CA ARG A 5 32.17 13.17 46.72
C ARG A 5 32.78 12.00 45.93
N GLY A 6 31.99 11.39 45.05
CA GLY A 6 32.46 10.58 43.92
C GLY A 6 31.57 10.71 42.68
N SER A 7 32.15 11.28 41.62
CA SER A 7 31.79 11.20 40.19
C SER A 7 30.34 11.40 39.73
N LYS A 8 30.06 12.60 39.18
CA LYS A 8 29.01 12.82 38.18
C LYS A 8 29.43 12.16 36.87
N GLU A 9 28.91 10.98 36.55
CA GLU A 9 28.88 10.51 35.17
C GLU A 9 27.86 11.33 34.39
N LYS A 10 28.31 11.95 33.30
CA LYS A 10 27.41 12.50 32.28
C LYS A 10 26.67 11.32 31.66
N VAL A 11 25.40 11.17 32.00
CA VAL A 11 24.47 10.38 31.19
C VAL A 11 24.26 11.18 29.91
N GLU A 12 24.92 10.79 28.82
CA GLU A 12 24.53 11.23 27.48
C GLU A 12 23.15 10.65 27.19
N LEU A 13 22.15 11.54 27.14
CA LEU A 13 20.83 11.20 26.65
C LEU A 13 20.96 10.74 25.19
N PRO A 14 20.32 9.63 24.79
CA PRO A 14 20.30 9.23 23.39
C PRO A 14 19.69 10.34 22.52
N PRO A 15 20.08 10.45 21.24
CA PRO A 15 19.59 11.51 20.36
C PRO A 15 18.07 11.44 20.29
N GLN A 16 17.42 12.54 20.67
CA GLN A 16 15.97 12.73 20.52
C GLN A 16 15.62 12.60 19.03
N ARG A 17 15.12 11.43 18.62
CA ARG A 17 14.48 11.29 17.31
C ARG A 17 13.17 12.06 17.36
N ASN A 18 12.97 12.91 16.34
CA ASN A 18 11.78 13.72 16.10
C ASN A 18 10.52 12.86 16.02
N ASN A 19 9.91 12.58 17.17
CA ASN A 19 8.49 12.28 17.22
C ASN A 19 7.77 13.60 16.93
N LEU A 20 7.43 13.84 15.66
CA LEU A 20 6.50 14.90 15.29
C LEU A 20 5.11 14.45 15.77
N TYR A 21 4.86 14.59 17.06
CA TYR A 21 3.51 14.55 17.62
C TYR A 21 2.70 15.59 16.84
N PHE A 22 1.50 15.22 16.40
CA PHE A 22 0.49 16.20 16.03
C PHE A 22 0.20 17.01 17.30
N TYR A 23 0.89 18.14 17.48
CA TYR A 23 0.55 19.12 18.49
C TYR A 23 -0.78 19.74 18.03
N ILE A 24 -1.86 19.26 18.62
CA ILE A 24 -3.10 20.02 18.70
C ILE A 24 -2.84 21.00 19.84
N ASP A 25 -2.58 22.27 19.50
CA ASP A 25 -2.53 23.31 20.51
C ASP A 25 -3.96 23.57 20.98
N GLU A 26 -4.29 23.08 22.17
CA GLU A 26 -5.62 23.29 22.79
C GLU A 26 -5.90 24.78 23.07
N ASN A 27 -4.89 25.67 22.95
CA ASN A 27 -5.05 27.12 23.16
C ASN A 27 -5.47 27.91 21.91
N GLU A 28 -5.43 27.34 20.70
CA GLU A 28 -5.97 28.03 19.49
C GLU A 28 -7.51 27.98 19.43
N ILE A 29 -8.17 27.30 20.37
CA ILE A 29 -9.63 27.17 20.42
C ILE A 29 -10.30 28.42 21.05
N SER A 30 -9.53 29.31 21.69
CA SER A 30 -10.09 30.44 22.45
C SER A 30 -9.93 31.85 21.83
N SER A 31 -9.46 32.00 20.60
CA SER A 31 -9.15 33.35 20.05
C SER A 31 -9.57 33.62 18.60
N VAL A 32 -10.69 33.06 18.15
CA VAL A 32 -11.32 33.53 16.89
C VAL A 32 -12.80 33.79 17.13
N GLY A 33 -13.07 34.88 17.85
CA GLY A 33 -14.41 35.36 18.14
C GLY A 33 -14.41 36.86 18.36
N SER A 34 -14.31 37.64 17.28
CA SER A 34 -14.87 38.99 17.19
C SER A 34 -14.67 39.56 15.79
N GLU A 35 -15.80 39.82 15.13
CA GLU A 35 -16.06 40.87 14.12
C GLU A 35 -14.92 41.26 13.17
N GLU A 36 -14.98 40.78 11.93
CA GLU A 36 -14.75 41.59 10.72
C GLU A 36 -15.03 40.75 9.48
N THR A 37 -16.01 41.17 8.67
CA THR A 37 -16.10 41.11 7.19
C THR A 37 -17.57 41.02 6.75
N LEU A 38 -18.36 42.03 7.13
CA LEU A 38 -19.61 42.41 6.48
C LEU A 38 -19.37 43.79 5.86
N HIS A 39 -19.14 43.80 4.54
CA HIS A 39 -19.16 44.91 3.58
C HIS A 39 -17.92 44.89 2.68
N GLN A 40 -18.09 44.47 1.43
CA GLN A 40 -17.79 45.34 0.29
C GLN A 40 -18.24 44.72 -1.05
N ILE A 41 -19.10 45.49 -1.73
CA ILE A 41 -19.24 45.65 -3.18
C ILE A 41 -20.17 44.65 -3.90
N GLN A 42 -21.46 45.01 -3.84
CA GLN A 42 -22.29 45.10 -5.06
C GLN A 42 -21.79 46.26 -5.92
N ASN A 43 -21.68 46.01 -7.23
CA ASN A 43 -21.83 46.92 -8.39
C ASN A 43 -20.72 46.65 -9.42
N HIS A 44 -21.10 46.04 -10.55
CA HIS A 44 -20.93 46.57 -11.91
C HIS A 44 -21.55 45.58 -12.89
N GLY A 45 -22.71 45.95 -13.44
CA GLY A 45 -23.25 45.30 -14.62
C GLY A 45 -22.50 45.75 -15.86
N ASN A 46 -22.21 44.82 -16.77
CA ASN A 46 -22.08 45.13 -18.19
C ASN A 46 -22.43 43.91 -19.05
N SER A 47 -23.28 44.17 -20.04
CA SER A 47 -23.80 43.24 -21.05
C SER A 47 -22.68 42.67 -21.92
N ILE A 48 -22.62 41.34 -22.09
CA ILE A 48 -21.70 40.67 -23.01
C ILE A 48 -22.49 40.18 -24.22
N ASN A 49 -22.04 40.62 -25.40
CA ASN A 49 -22.62 40.36 -26.71
C ASN A 49 -22.40 38.89 -27.14
N MET A 50 -23.50 38.18 -27.41
CA MET A 50 -23.56 36.73 -27.59
C MET A 50 -23.00 36.23 -28.94
N ASN A 51 -22.53 37.13 -29.81
CA ASN A 51 -21.99 36.79 -31.13
C ASN A 51 -20.48 36.52 -31.19
N ASP A 52 -19.70 36.93 -30.18
CA ASP A 52 -18.24 36.70 -30.16
C ASP A 52 -17.86 35.30 -29.62
N GLN A 53 -18.73 34.68 -28.82
CA GLN A 53 -18.52 33.32 -28.29
C GLN A 53 -18.69 32.23 -29.36
N LEU A 54 -19.48 32.48 -30.41
CA LEU A 54 -19.73 31.49 -31.47
C LEU A 54 -18.58 31.43 -32.50
N LYS A 55 -17.85 32.53 -32.72
CA LYS A 55 -16.70 32.55 -33.64
C LYS A 55 -15.45 31.88 -33.05
N GLN A 56 -15.19 32.05 -31.75
CA GLN A 56 -14.06 31.40 -31.07
C GLN A 56 -14.22 29.87 -30.94
N SER A 57 -15.46 29.35 -30.95
CA SER A 57 -15.73 27.90 -30.89
C SER A 57 -15.42 27.17 -32.21
N ALA A 58 -15.59 27.85 -33.35
CA ALA A 58 -15.35 27.27 -34.67
C ALA A 58 -13.85 27.18 -35.02
N GLU A 59 -13.05 28.16 -34.61
CA GLU A 59 -11.59 28.14 -34.82
C GLU A 59 -10.88 27.11 -33.92
N LYS A 60 -11.36 26.89 -32.69
CA LYS A 60 -10.83 25.86 -31.79
C LYS A 60 -11.04 24.43 -32.31
N LYS A 61 -12.19 24.17 -32.95
CA LYS A 61 -12.49 22.84 -33.53
C LYS A 61 -11.67 22.51 -34.78
N ASN A 62 -11.21 23.51 -35.53
CA ASN A 62 -10.31 23.30 -36.67
C ASN A 62 -8.86 23.08 -36.23
N LEU A 63 -8.41 23.73 -35.14
CA LEU A 63 -7.08 23.51 -34.58
C LEU A 63 -6.91 22.11 -33.93
N GLU A 64 -7.99 21.56 -33.36
CA GLU A 64 -7.98 20.21 -32.76
C GLU A 64 -7.97 19.07 -33.80
N ARG A 65 -8.48 19.31 -35.02
CA ARG A 65 -8.46 18.31 -36.10
C ARG A 65 -7.12 18.18 -36.81
N GLN A 66 -6.25 19.20 -36.74
CA GLN A 66 -4.92 19.18 -37.36
C GLN A 66 -3.80 18.65 -36.44
N ARG A 67 -4.11 18.21 -35.20
CA ARG A 67 -3.14 17.69 -34.22
C ARG A 67 -3.25 16.17 -33.96
N ARG A 68 -3.30 15.37 -35.02
CA ARG A 68 -3.11 13.90 -34.91
C ARG A 68 -1.81 13.49 -35.59
N GLU A 69 -0.70 13.79 -34.92
CA GLU A 69 0.58 13.13 -35.17
C GLU A 69 0.78 11.95 -34.18
N PRO A 70 1.63 10.95 -34.51
CA PRO A 70 1.85 9.78 -33.68
C PRO A 70 2.35 10.13 -32.26
N ILE A 71 1.90 9.35 -31.27
CA ILE A 71 2.13 9.55 -29.83
C ILE A 71 3.62 9.55 -29.44
N GLU A 72 4.52 9.07 -30.29
CA GLU A 72 5.97 8.96 -30.02
C GLU A 72 6.65 10.33 -29.77
N ASN A 73 6.16 11.42 -30.35
CA ASN A 73 6.84 12.73 -30.26
C ASN A 73 6.37 13.65 -29.13
N ARG A 74 5.36 13.26 -28.33
CA ARG A 74 4.77 14.15 -27.32
C ARG A 74 5.36 14.02 -25.91
N ILE A 75 6.16 12.98 -25.67
CA ILE A 75 6.81 12.73 -24.37
C ILE A 75 8.12 13.54 -24.24
N LEU A 76 8.59 14.16 -25.32
CA LEU A 76 9.89 14.86 -25.35
C LEU A 76 9.76 16.29 -25.91
N SER A 77 8.98 17.17 -25.28
CA SER A 77 9.20 18.62 -25.48
C SER A 77 8.57 19.50 -24.39
N LYS A 78 9.47 20.10 -23.59
CA LYS A 78 9.41 21.43 -22.94
C LYS A 78 8.34 21.67 -21.87
N GLU A 79 8.72 21.38 -20.62
CA GLU A 79 8.97 22.36 -19.54
C GLU A 79 9.11 21.59 -18.21
N ASP A 80 10.35 21.32 -17.78
CA ASP A 80 10.74 21.04 -16.38
C ASP A 80 12.28 20.92 -16.31
N ASN A 81 12.96 22.04 -16.60
CA ASN A 81 14.39 22.17 -16.37
C ASN A 81 14.65 22.53 -14.91
N GLN A 82 14.50 21.57 -14.00
CA GLN A 82 15.23 21.44 -12.73
C GLN A 82 14.73 20.25 -11.88
N ALA A 83 14.69 19.03 -12.45
CA ALA A 83 14.76 17.76 -11.68
C ALA A 83 14.87 16.49 -12.58
N SER A 84 15.21 16.58 -13.87
CA SER A 84 15.22 15.39 -14.75
C SER A 84 16.64 14.82 -14.93
N SER A 85 17.12 14.07 -13.93
CA SER A 85 18.14 13.04 -14.22
C SER A 85 17.46 11.94 -15.06
N HIS A 86 17.49 12.11 -16.38
CA HIS A 86 17.38 11.07 -17.41
C HIS A 86 16.56 9.81 -17.06
N PHE A 87 15.22 9.89 -17.13
CA PHE A 87 14.42 8.69 -17.40
C PHE A 87 14.49 8.40 -18.90
N GLN A 88 15.55 7.72 -19.33
CA GLN A 88 15.60 7.08 -20.64
C GLN A 88 14.89 5.73 -20.48
N PRO A 89 13.71 5.48 -21.07
CA PRO A 89 13.09 4.17 -21.02
C PRO A 89 14.03 3.19 -21.71
N LYS A 90 14.73 2.36 -20.95
CA LYS A 90 15.40 1.19 -21.49
C LYS A 90 14.28 0.33 -22.07
N ILE A 91 14.24 0.19 -23.40
CA ILE A 91 13.38 -0.78 -24.06
C ILE A 91 13.85 -2.14 -23.57
N VAL A 92 13.21 -2.66 -22.53
CA VAL A 92 13.41 -4.02 -22.06
C VAL A 92 12.93 -4.90 -23.22
N ALA A 93 13.79 -5.85 -23.62
CA ALA A 93 13.48 -6.79 -24.69
C ALA A 93 12.07 -7.36 -24.51
N LYS A 94 11.32 -7.51 -25.62
CA LYS A 94 10.01 -8.18 -25.62
C LYS A 94 10.08 -9.39 -24.70
N CYS A 95 9.21 -9.44 -23.69
CA CYS A 95 9.09 -10.62 -22.87
C CYS A 95 8.88 -11.81 -23.82
N SER A 96 9.64 -12.87 -23.56
CA SER A 96 9.51 -14.18 -24.20
C SER A 96 8.04 -14.59 -24.27
N ASN A 97 7.68 -15.49 -25.20
CA ASN A 97 6.32 -16.02 -25.44
C ASN A 97 5.73 -16.75 -24.21
N ILE A 98 5.60 -16.07 -23.07
CA ILE A 98 5.04 -16.59 -21.83
C ILE A 98 3.53 -16.46 -21.95
N CYS A 99 2.86 -17.61 -21.94
CA CYS A 99 1.41 -17.71 -21.91
C CYS A 99 0.98 -18.34 -20.60
N TYR A 100 -0.03 -17.74 -19.98
CA TYR A 100 -0.70 -18.28 -18.79
C TYR A 100 -2.11 -18.69 -19.16
N ASN A 101 -2.44 -19.97 -19.05
CA ASN A 101 -3.83 -20.41 -19.21
C ASN A 101 -4.67 -19.87 -18.06
N PHE A 102 -5.90 -19.43 -18.34
CA PHE A 102 -6.80 -19.04 -17.26
C PHE A 102 -7.09 -20.24 -16.36
N PRO A 103 -7.04 -20.05 -15.04
CA PRO A 103 -7.41 -21.10 -14.11
C PRO A 103 -8.90 -21.38 -14.22
N GLN A 104 -9.28 -22.63 -13.95
CA GLN A 104 -10.68 -22.99 -13.80
C GLN A 104 -11.22 -22.48 -12.46
N LYS A 105 -12.55 -22.31 -12.39
CA LYS A 105 -13.21 -21.99 -11.12
C LYS A 105 -12.94 -23.09 -10.09
N ALA A 106 -12.77 -22.67 -8.84
CA ALA A 106 -12.55 -23.59 -7.73
C ALA A 106 -13.72 -24.58 -7.58
N THR A 107 -13.41 -25.79 -7.16
CA THR A 107 -14.38 -26.86 -6.90
C THR A 107 -14.26 -27.35 -5.46
N ALA A 108 -15.26 -28.10 -4.97
CA ALA A 108 -15.19 -28.66 -3.61
C ALA A 108 -14.03 -29.67 -3.43
N LYS A 109 -13.51 -30.23 -4.51
CA LYS A 109 -12.41 -31.20 -4.49
C LYS A 109 -11.02 -30.57 -4.64
N SER A 110 -10.93 -29.33 -5.12
CA SER A 110 -9.64 -28.68 -5.29
C SER A 110 -9.10 -28.21 -3.94
N GLU A 111 -7.82 -28.46 -3.67
CA GLU A 111 -7.11 -27.87 -2.54
C GLU A 111 -6.17 -26.80 -3.08
N GLY A 112 -6.13 -25.64 -2.43
CA GLY A 112 -5.29 -24.54 -2.88
C GLY A 112 -5.21 -23.44 -1.83
N THR A 113 -3.98 -23.04 -1.54
CA THR A 113 -3.65 -21.91 -0.68
C THR A 113 -2.87 -20.91 -1.53
N GLY A 114 -3.44 -19.71 -1.69
CA GLY A 114 -2.78 -18.58 -2.32
C GLY A 114 -2.27 -17.62 -1.25
N ILE A 115 -1.00 -17.24 -1.33
CA ILE A 115 -0.37 -16.32 -0.39
C ILE A 115 0.10 -15.11 -1.17
N ASP A 116 -0.47 -13.95 -0.85
CA ASP A 116 0.14 -12.69 -1.22
C ASP A 116 1.20 -12.35 -0.17
N LEU A 117 2.48 -12.59 -0.50
CA LEU A 117 3.60 -12.29 0.37
C LEU A 117 4.02 -10.84 0.12
N GLY A 118 3.24 -9.85 0.55
CA GLY A 118 3.55 -8.45 0.27
C GLY A 118 4.66 -7.87 1.16
N THR A 119 5.29 -6.80 0.68
CA THR A 119 6.39 -6.11 1.38
C THR A 119 5.97 -5.58 2.75
N THR A 120 4.79 -4.95 2.82
CA THR A 120 4.28 -4.34 4.06
C THR A 120 3.18 -5.17 4.71
N ARG A 121 2.38 -5.88 3.92
CA ARG A 121 1.29 -6.73 4.41
C ARG A 121 1.19 -8.00 3.58
N CYS A 122 0.82 -9.09 4.22
CA CYS A 122 0.49 -10.35 3.59
C CYS A 122 -1.01 -10.62 3.66
N CYS A 123 -1.50 -11.43 2.72
CA CYS A 123 -2.88 -11.89 2.67
C CYS A 123 -2.91 -13.37 2.28
N VAL A 124 -3.90 -14.12 2.76
CA VAL A 124 -4.07 -15.54 2.41
C VAL A 124 -5.49 -15.83 1.95
N ALA A 125 -5.58 -16.53 0.83
CA ALA A 125 -6.80 -17.10 0.31
C ALA A 125 -6.74 -18.63 0.36
N VAL A 126 -7.84 -19.27 0.73
CA VAL A 126 -7.99 -20.73 0.68
C VAL A 126 -9.27 -21.11 -0.07
N ASN A 127 -9.27 -22.28 -0.70
CA ASN A 127 -10.48 -22.85 -1.26
C ASN A 127 -11.25 -23.66 -0.20
N ARG A 128 -12.43 -23.17 0.20
CA ARG A 128 -13.32 -23.88 1.11
C ARG A 128 -14.57 -24.34 0.36
N ASN A 129 -14.61 -25.63 0.03
CA ASN A 129 -15.73 -26.27 -0.67
C ASN A 129 -16.10 -25.61 -2.01
N GLY A 130 -15.12 -25.13 -2.78
CA GLY A 130 -15.32 -24.48 -4.08
C GLY A 130 -15.48 -22.97 -4.01
N VAL A 131 -15.43 -22.38 -2.81
CA VAL A 131 -15.46 -20.94 -2.62
C VAL A 131 -14.08 -20.49 -2.16
N ILE A 132 -13.46 -19.59 -2.94
CA ILE A 132 -12.22 -18.92 -2.53
C ILE A 132 -12.57 -17.87 -1.47
N ILE A 133 -11.98 -17.99 -0.29
CA ILE A 133 -12.19 -17.05 0.82
C ILE A 133 -10.86 -16.52 1.34
N ILE A 134 -10.85 -15.24 1.70
CA ILE A 134 -9.73 -14.63 2.42
C ILE A 134 -9.88 -14.96 3.90
N ILE A 135 -8.84 -15.53 4.49
CA ILE A 135 -8.85 -15.99 5.89
C ILE A 135 -8.31 -14.92 6.84
N PRO A 136 -8.77 -14.89 8.09
CA PRO A 136 -8.12 -14.09 9.14
C PRO A 136 -6.74 -14.68 9.45
N LEU A 137 -5.76 -13.79 9.67
CA LEU A 137 -4.38 -14.14 9.99
C LEU A 137 -4.01 -13.81 11.43
N ASP A 138 -4.94 -13.26 12.22
CA ASP A 138 -4.80 -13.07 13.65
C ASP A 138 -6.09 -13.39 14.43
N SER A 139 -5.99 -13.39 15.76
CA SER A 139 -7.12 -13.68 16.65
C SER A 139 -8.17 -12.56 16.72
N THR A 140 -7.88 -11.39 16.14
CA THR A 140 -8.82 -10.25 16.07
C THR A 140 -9.68 -10.31 14.80
N GLY A 141 -9.42 -11.27 13.91
CA GLY A 141 -10.15 -11.44 12.65
C GLY A 141 -9.58 -10.61 11.49
N GLU A 142 -8.41 -9.99 11.65
CA GLU A 142 -7.79 -9.21 10.59
C GLU A 142 -7.29 -10.12 9.47
N ARG A 143 -7.59 -9.74 8.23
CA ARG A 143 -7.25 -10.51 7.02
C ARG A 143 -5.90 -10.12 6.40
N LEU A 144 -5.42 -8.93 6.74
CA LEU A 144 -4.13 -8.43 6.28
C LEU A 144 -3.14 -8.46 7.44
N LEU A 145 -2.10 -9.29 7.30
CA LEU A 145 -1.06 -9.44 8.31
C LEU A 145 0.09 -8.47 8.00
N PRO A 146 0.45 -7.52 8.89
CA PRO A 146 1.67 -6.74 8.70
C PRO A 146 2.91 -7.65 8.56
N SER A 147 3.77 -7.37 7.58
CA SER A 147 5.00 -8.15 7.32
C SER A 147 6.14 -7.76 8.28
N TYR A 148 5.83 -7.85 9.58
CA TYR A 148 6.74 -7.54 10.70
C TYR A 148 6.99 -8.81 11.49
N ILE A 149 8.26 -9.07 11.80
CA ILE A 149 8.71 -10.23 12.59
C ILE A 149 9.51 -9.73 13.78
N SER A 150 9.17 -10.18 14.99
CA SER A 150 9.90 -9.84 16.22
C SER A 150 10.54 -11.09 16.84
N TYR A 151 11.75 -10.90 17.34
CA TYR A 151 12.61 -11.91 17.95
C TYR A 151 12.91 -11.61 19.43
N ASP A 152 12.15 -10.70 20.05
CA ASP A 152 12.32 -10.25 21.44
C ASP A 152 12.07 -11.37 22.47
N GLU A 153 11.31 -12.40 22.11
CA GLU A 153 10.94 -13.53 22.95
C GLU A 153 11.41 -14.86 22.35
N GLU A 154 11.36 -15.93 23.14
CA GLU A 154 11.74 -17.29 22.69
C GLU A 154 10.90 -17.78 21.49
N MET A 155 9.64 -17.36 21.41
CA MET A 155 8.77 -17.62 20.27
C MET A 155 8.69 -16.41 19.35
N VAL A 156 9.01 -16.62 18.08
CA VAL A 156 8.89 -15.60 17.04
C VAL A 156 7.44 -15.12 16.91
N LYS A 157 7.27 -13.79 16.88
CA LYS A 157 5.98 -13.13 16.71
C LYS A 157 5.92 -12.43 15.38
N CYS A 158 4.75 -12.46 14.74
CA CYS A 158 4.52 -11.75 13.48
C CYS A 158 3.25 -10.91 13.52
N GLY A 159 3.20 -9.86 12.70
CA GLY A 159 1.98 -9.13 12.41
C GLY A 159 1.63 -8.01 13.39
N LYS A 160 0.32 -7.81 13.60
CA LYS A 160 -0.24 -6.66 14.34
C LYS A 160 0.28 -6.57 15.78
N VAL A 161 0.51 -7.72 16.43
CA VAL A 161 1.07 -7.76 17.79
C VAL A 161 2.47 -7.15 17.86
N VAL A 162 3.26 -7.29 16.79
CA VAL A 162 4.60 -6.69 16.69
C VAL A 162 4.48 -5.20 16.46
N VAL A 163 3.62 -4.79 15.52
CA VAL A 163 3.37 -3.36 15.22
C VAL A 163 2.96 -2.58 16.47
N GLY A 164 2.07 -3.13 17.30
CA GLY A 164 1.62 -2.49 18.54
C GLY A 164 2.69 -2.34 19.63
N ARG A 165 3.88 -2.94 19.43
CA ARG A 165 4.99 -2.95 20.39
C ARG A 165 6.26 -2.28 19.86
N LEU A 166 6.23 -1.75 18.62
CA LEU A 166 7.39 -1.16 17.97
C LEU A 166 8.08 -0.07 18.81
N GLN A 167 7.32 0.71 19.58
CA GLN A 167 7.89 1.75 20.45
C GLN A 167 8.95 1.22 21.44
N TYR A 168 8.81 -0.03 21.89
CA TYR A 168 9.67 -0.62 22.90
C TYR A 168 10.60 -1.72 22.33
N HIS A 169 10.25 -2.28 21.17
CA HIS A 169 10.87 -3.48 20.60
C HIS A 169 11.29 -3.29 19.14
N SER A 170 11.58 -2.07 18.69
CA SER A 170 11.94 -1.84 17.29
C SER A 170 13.29 -2.45 16.92
N ASN A 171 14.27 -2.44 17.84
CA ASN A 171 15.61 -2.99 17.62
C ASN A 171 15.66 -4.52 17.59
N SER A 172 14.57 -5.20 17.95
CA SER A 172 14.37 -6.66 17.90
C SER A 172 13.41 -7.09 16.79
N THR A 173 13.07 -6.17 15.88
CA THR A 173 12.03 -6.36 14.87
C THR A 173 12.59 -6.18 13.46
N ILE A 174 12.31 -7.14 12.58
CA ILE A 174 12.61 -7.10 11.15
C ILE A 174 11.30 -6.85 10.37
N PHE A 175 11.36 -5.97 9.39
CA PHE A 175 10.29 -5.68 8.44
C PHE A 175 10.91 -5.31 7.09
N ASP A 176 10.09 -5.19 6.04
CA ASP A 176 10.55 -4.93 4.67
C ASP A 176 11.58 -5.95 4.14
N SER A 177 11.67 -7.15 4.74
CA SER A 177 12.62 -8.20 4.35
C SER A 177 12.50 -8.59 2.86
N LYS A 178 11.31 -8.45 2.26
CA LYS A 178 11.07 -8.62 0.82
C LYS A 178 11.83 -7.63 -0.07
N ARG A 179 12.22 -6.46 0.45
CA ARG A 179 13.10 -5.51 -0.25
C ARG A 179 14.53 -6.01 -0.34
N ILE A 180 14.95 -6.89 0.58
CA ILE A 180 16.32 -7.37 0.75
C ILE A 180 16.52 -8.78 0.19
N ILE A 181 15.48 -9.63 0.25
CA ILE A 181 15.56 -11.04 -0.14
C ILE A 181 16.14 -11.23 -1.56
N GLY A 182 17.15 -12.10 -1.66
CA GLY A 182 17.81 -12.47 -2.92
C GLY A 182 18.64 -11.37 -3.61
N ARG A 183 18.90 -10.25 -2.93
CA ARG A 183 19.80 -9.18 -3.40
C ARG A 183 21.22 -9.37 -2.86
N THR A 184 22.19 -8.78 -3.55
CA THR A 184 23.53 -8.57 -3.00
C THR A 184 23.54 -7.34 -2.09
N PHE A 185 24.55 -7.23 -1.22
CA PHE A 185 24.65 -6.09 -0.29
C PHE A 185 24.65 -4.73 -1.01
N ASN A 186 25.33 -4.64 -2.16
CA ASN A 186 25.42 -3.41 -2.94
C ASN A 186 24.09 -3.01 -3.62
N ASP A 187 23.20 -3.98 -3.84
CA ASP A 187 21.88 -3.74 -4.46
C ASP A 187 20.79 -3.39 -3.44
N VAL A 188 21.09 -3.52 -2.15
CA VAL A 188 20.19 -3.16 -1.06
C VAL A 188 20.31 -1.66 -0.80
N LYS A 189 19.22 -0.93 -1.01
CA LYS A 189 19.12 0.46 -0.55
C LYS A 189 18.71 0.46 0.91
N ILE A 190 19.66 0.79 1.79
CA ILE A 190 19.42 0.88 3.23
C ILE A 190 18.51 2.07 3.51
N GLU A 191 17.42 1.82 4.24
CA GLU A 191 16.45 2.84 4.63
C GLU A 191 16.76 3.38 6.03
N GLU A 192 16.62 4.69 6.25
CA GLU A 192 16.94 5.34 7.54
C GLU A 192 16.04 4.88 8.70
N ASN A 193 14.85 4.34 8.38
CA ASN A 193 13.87 3.91 9.37
C ASN A 193 14.03 2.44 9.80
N TRP A 194 14.99 1.70 9.27
CA TRP A 194 15.28 0.35 9.74
C TRP A 194 16.07 0.41 11.05
N ASP A 195 15.46 -0.10 12.13
CA ASP A 195 16.09 -0.17 13.46
C ASP A 195 16.96 -1.43 13.64
N PHE A 196 17.03 -2.30 12.63
CA PHE A 196 17.99 -3.38 12.49
C PHE A 196 19.11 -2.97 11.52
N ASN A 197 20.31 -3.52 11.70
CA ASN A 197 21.43 -3.25 10.79
C ASN A 197 21.41 -4.24 9.63
N VAL A 198 21.63 -3.74 8.40
CA VAL A 198 21.97 -4.60 7.27
C VAL A 198 23.49 -4.64 7.14
N ILE A 199 24.07 -5.83 7.24
CA ILE A 199 25.52 -6.04 7.17
C ILE A 199 25.86 -7.06 6.08
N CYS A 200 27.11 -7.04 5.63
CA CYS A 200 27.66 -8.04 4.72
C CYS A 200 28.68 -8.90 5.48
N ASP A 201 28.52 -10.22 5.42
CA ASP A 201 29.45 -11.18 6.02
C ASP A 201 29.68 -12.33 5.03
N ASN A 202 30.92 -12.49 4.55
CA ASN A 202 31.28 -13.44 3.50
C ASN A 202 30.33 -13.41 2.29
N GLU A 203 30.07 -12.21 1.75
CA GLU A 203 29.14 -11.95 0.63
C GLU A 203 27.64 -12.17 0.92
N ALA A 204 27.29 -12.73 2.08
CA ALA A 204 25.90 -12.86 2.51
C ALA A 204 25.37 -11.56 3.11
N VAL A 205 24.16 -11.18 2.72
CA VAL A 205 23.42 -10.07 3.33
C VAL A 205 22.72 -10.55 4.60
N LEU A 206 23.10 -9.98 5.74
CA LEU A 206 22.54 -10.33 7.05
C LEU A 206 21.83 -9.13 7.68
N LEU A 207 20.78 -9.44 8.44
CA LEU A 207 19.92 -8.56 9.20
C LEU A 207 20.27 -8.78 10.67
N GLU A 208 21.03 -7.85 11.23
CA GLU A 208 21.49 -7.90 12.61
C GLU A 208 20.52 -7.12 13.50
N THR A 209 19.96 -7.81 14.50
CA THR A 209 18.92 -7.32 15.40
C THR A 209 19.14 -7.86 16.82
N TYR A 210 18.35 -7.42 17.80
CA TYR A 210 18.33 -8.02 19.13
C TYR A 210 17.32 -9.17 19.18
N GLY A 211 17.81 -10.39 19.40
CA GLY A 211 16.97 -11.54 19.71
C GLY A 211 16.83 -11.76 21.23
N PHE A 212 16.08 -12.79 21.61
CA PHE A 212 15.87 -13.22 23.00
C PHE A 212 17.18 -13.37 23.80
N ASN A 213 18.25 -13.87 23.14
CA ASN A 213 19.57 -14.09 23.75
C ASN A 213 20.58 -12.99 23.40
N GLY A 214 20.11 -11.78 23.08
CA GLY A 214 20.96 -10.66 22.68
C GLY A 214 21.16 -10.56 21.17
N LYS A 215 22.27 -9.97 20.75
CA LYS A 215 22.49 -9.64 19.33
C LYS A 215 22.52 -10.90 18.47
N THR A 216 21.67 -10.94 17.45
CA THR A 216 21.44 -12.08 16.57
C THR A 216 21.44 -11.61 15.11
N LYS A 217 21.86 -12.49 14.19
CA LYS A 217 21.90 -12.21 12.74
C LYS A 217 20.97 -13.18 12.03
N PHE A 218 20.19 -12.66 11.09
CA PHE A 218 19.30 -13.44 10.23
C PHE A 218 19.56 -13.10 8.76
N THR A 219 19.38 -14.05 7.87
CA THR A 219 19.22 -13.75 6.44
C THR A 219 17.81 -13.23 6.18
N ALA A 220 17.61 -12.55 5.05
CA ALA A 220 16.26 -12.18 4.61
C ALA A 220 15.40 -13.42 4.27
N VAL A 221 16.03 -14.57 3.95
CA VAL A 221 15.36 -15.85 3.72
C VAL A 221 14.79 -16.39 5.03
N GLU A 222 15.58 -16.44 6.10
CA GLU A 222 15.12 -16.87 7.44
C GLU A 222 13.97 -15.99 7.94
N ALA A 223 14.11 -14.66 7.83
CA ALA A 223 13.06 -13.74 8.25
C ALA A 223 11.76 -13.93 7.45
N ALA A 224 11.84 -14.16 6.14
CA ALA A 224 10.68 -14.49 5.32
C ALA A 224 10.11 -15.88 5.63
N ALA A 225 10.96 -16.86 5.98
CA ALA A 225 10.55 -18.19 6.38
C ALA A 225 9.76 -18.15 7.69
N ASP A 226 10.20 -17.39 8.68
CA ASP A 226 9.46 -17.23 9.94
C ASP A 226 8.09 -16.57 9.75
N LEU A 227 8.01 -15.56 8.87
CA LEU A 227 6.73 -14.97 8.49
C LEU A 227 5.82 -15.99 7.78
N LEU A 228 6.35 -16.76 6.82
CA LEU A 228 5.61 -17.79 6.09
C LEU A 228 5.19 -18.96 7.00
N LYS A 229 5.99 -19.29 8.02
CA LYS A 229 5.69 -20.31 9.02
C LYS A 229 4.55 -19.87 9.92
N TYR A 230 4.55 -18.60 10.34
CA TYR A 230 3.41 -18.01 11.04
C TYR A 230 2.15 -18.03 10.18
N ILE A 231 2.25 -17.61 8.91
CA ILE A 231 1.13 -17.63 7.97
C ILE A 231 0.58 -19.05 7.78
N LYS A 232 1.46 -20.02 7.59
CA LYS A 232 1.11 -21.45 7.47
C LYS A 232 0.33 -21.92 8.69
N LYS A 233 0.84 -21.66 9.90
CA LYS A 233 0.17 -22.02 11.15
C LYS A 233 -1.25 -21.45 11.22
N ARG A 234 -1.45 -20.18 10.84
CA ARG A 234 -2.77 -19.53 10.82
C ARG A 234 -3.72 -20.18 9.81
N ALA A 235 -3.21 -20.51 8.62
CA ALA A 235 -3.99 -21.21 7.62
C ALA A 235 -4.40 -22.62 8.07
N GLU A 236 -3.48 -23.37 8.69
CA GLU A 236 -3.76 -24.70 9.25
C GLU A 236 -4.75 -24.66 10.41
N GLU A 237 -4.64 -23.67 11.31
CA GLU A 237 -5.61 -23.43 12.38
C GLU A 237 -7.00 -23.11 11.84
N PHE A 238 -7.10 -22.29 10.79
CA PHE A 238 -8.36 -21.93 10.16
C PHE A 238 -9.01 -23.12 9.43
N GLU A 239 -8.22 -23.93 8.73
CA GLU A 239 -8.69 -25.09 7.98
C GLU A 239 -8.90 -26.33 8.88
N GLY A 240 -8.29 -26.37 10.07
CA GLY A 240 -8.35 -27.51 10.98
C GLY A 240 -7.55 -28.74 10.48
N LYS A 241 -6.64 -28.55 9.53
CA LYS A 241 -5.79 -29.59 8.93
C LYS A 241 -4.44 -29.04 8.51
N GLN A 242 -3.46 -29.93 8.30
CA GLN A 242 -2.17 -29.53 7.74
C GLN A 242 -2.30 -29.08 6.29
N ILE A 243 -1.51 -28.08 5.90
CA ILE A 243 -1.45 -27.55 4.54
C ILE A 243 0.00 -27.60 4.07
N THR A 244 0.24 -28.29 2.95
CA THR A 244 1.61 -28.53 2.46
C THR A 244 1.91 -27.86 1.13
N LYS A 245 0.91 -27.28 0.46
CA LYS A 245 1.04 -26.71 -0.88
C LYS A 245 0.61 -25.24 -0.89
N ALA A 246 1.37 -24.39 -1.56
CA ALA A 246 1.02 -22.99 -1.73
C ALA A 246 1.42 -22.44 -3.10
N VAL A 247 0.61 -21.52 -3.60
CA VAL A 247 1.03 -20.55 -4.63
C VAL A 247 1.38 -19.26 -3.91
N ILE A 248 2.61 -18.76 -4.10
CA ILE A 248 3.10 -17.53 -3.46
C ILE A 248 3.33 -16.47 -4.53
N THR A 249 2.81 -15.27 -4.31
CA THR A 249 3.00 -14.17 -5.25
C THR A 249 4.40 -13.55 -5.12
N VAL A 250 4.95 -13.11 -6.25
CA VAL A 250 6.20 -12.33 -6.31
C VAL A 250 6.05 -11.15 -7.28
N PRO A 251 6.77 -10.03 -7.06
CA PRO A 251 6.73 -8.92 -8.00
C PRO A 251 7.19 -9.35 -9.38
N ALA A 252 6.62 -8.71 -10.39
CA ALA A 252 6.84 -9.10 -11.77
C ALA A 252 8.29 -8.85 -12.21
N ALA A 253 8.93 -7.83 -11.62
CA ALA A 253 10.31 -7.45 -11.83
C ALA A 253 11.34 -8.24 -11.01
N PHE A 254 10.93 -9.21 -10.17
CA PHE A 254 11.89 -10.00 -9.39
C PHE A 254 12.87 -10.76 -10.28
N SER A 255 14.16 -10.69 -9.93
CA SER A 255 15.20 -11.50 -10.56
C SER A 255 15.05 -12.98 -10.18
N ASP A 256 15.78 -13.84 -10.88
CA ASP A 256 15.78 -15.28 -10.57
C ASP A 256 16.37 -15.57 -9.19
N SER A 257 17.36 -14.80 -8.72
CA SER A 257 17.89 -14.92 -7.35
C SER A 257 16.83 -14.61 -6.29
N GLN A 258 16.00 -13.58 -6.51
CA GLN A 258 14.92 -13.22 -5.59
C GLN A 258 13.79 -14.26 -5.57
N LYS A 259 13.44 -14.83 -6.74
CA LYS A 259 12.49 -15.95 -6.85
C LYS A 259 13.00 -17.18 -6.11
N VAL A 260 14.24 -17.60 -6.37
CA VAL A 260 14.86 -18.76 -5.69
C VAL A 260 14.91 -18.54 -4.18
N ALA A 261 15.26 -17.36 -3.71
CA ALA A 261 15.29 -17.04 -2.29
C ALA A 261 13.89 -17.06 -1.64
N THR A 262 12.86 -16.59 -2.35
CA THR A 262 11.46 -16.65 -1.87
C THR A 262 10.96 -18.10 -1.79
N GLU A 263 11.29 -18.93 -2.78
CA GLU A 263 10.96 -20.36 -2.76
C GLU A 263 11.71 -21.09 -1.63
N ALA A 264 12.98 -20.75 -1.39
CA ALA A 264 13.76 -21.31 -0.29
C ALA A 264 13.13 -20.98 1.07
N ALA A 265 12.73 -19.72 1.29
CA ALA A 265 12.04 -19.30 2.50
C ALA A 265 10.74 -20.08 2.74
N ALA A 266 9.98 -20.34 1.66
CA ALA A 266 8.76 -21.13 1.75
C ALA A 266 9.03 -22.61 2.09
N LYS A 267 10.07 -23.21 1.51
CA LYS A 267 10.48 -24.57 1.85
C LYS A 267 10.95 -24.67 3.30
N GLU A 268 11.71 -23.70 3.77
CA GLU A 268 12.16 -23.61 5.17
C GLU A 268 11.00 -23.44 6.15
N ALA A 269 9.96 -22.69 5.77
CA ALA A 269 8.71 -22.57 6.51
C ALA A 269 7.85 -23.86 6.53
N GLY A 270 8.29 -24.92 5.82
CA GLY A 270 7.63 -26.22 5.78
C GLY A 270 6.57 -26.38 4.69
N TRP A 271 6.55 -25.51 3.66
CA TRP A 271 5.76 -25.73 2.45
C TRP A 271 6.46 -26.73 1.54
N LYS A 272 5.83 -27.88 1.27
CA LYS A 272 6.44 -28.99 0.50
C LYS A 272 6.42 -28.71 -1.00
N GLU A 273 5.32 -28.15 -1.49
CA GLU A 273 5.13 -27.81 -2.90
C GLU A 273 4.80 -26.33 -2.98
N VAL A 274 5.67 -25.57 -3.66
CA VAL A 274 5.54 -24.12 -3.81
C VAL A 274 5.60 -23.79 -5.28
N GLN A 275 4.62 -23.02 -5.75
CA GLN A 275 4.65 -22.41 -7.07
C GLN A 275 4.67 -20.89 -6.91
N LEU A 276 5.60 -20.23 -7.59
CA LEU A 276 5.61 -18.77 -7.65
C LEU A 276 4.69 -18.28 -8.77
N LEU A 277 3.95 -17.22 -8.50
CA LEU A 277 3.08 -16.57 -9.48
C LEU A 277 3.36 -15.06 -9.48
N PRO A 278 3.60 -14.41 -10.62
CA PRO A 278 3.77 -12.97 -10.62
C PRO A 278 2.50 -12.26 -10.13
N GLU A 279 2.65 -11.28 -9.24
CA GLU A 279 1.56 -10.45 -8.69
C GLU A 279 0.59 -9.91 -9.75
N PRO A 280 1.04 -9.29 -10.86
CA PRO A 280 0.10 -8.83 -11.89
C PRO A 280 -0.70 -9.97 -12.53
N ILE A 281 -0.12 -11.17 -12.66
CA ILE A 281 -0.83 -12.32 -13.23
C ILE A 281 -1.87 -12.86 -12.24
N ALA A 282 -1.54 -12.91 -10.94
CA ALA A 282 -2.48 -13.27 -9.90
C ALA A 282 -3.68 -12.32 -9.86
N ALA A 283 -3.43 -11.02 -9.95
CA ALA A 283 -4.47 -10.00 -10.02
C ALA A 283 -5.35 -10.15 -11.28
N ALA A 284 -4.74 -10.40 -12.46
CA ALA A 284 -5.48 -10.62 -13.69
C ALA A 284 -6.42 -11.84 -13.58
N PHE A 285 -5.95 -12.96 -13.02
CA PHE A 285 -6.79 -14.13 -12.78
C PHE A 285 -7.99 -13.82 -11.87
N ALA A 286 -7.78 -13.08 -10.78
CA ALA A 286 -8.85 -12.71 -9.87
C ALA A 286 -9.94 -11.87 -10.57
N TYR A 287 -9.57 -10.93 -11.46
CA TYR A 287 -10.55 -10.15 -12.23
C TYR A 287 -11.30 -11.00 -13.25
N PHE A 288 -10.58 -11.87 -13.99
CA PHE A 288 -11.11 -12.47 -15.21
C PHE A 288 -11.99 -13.68 -14.96
N ILE A 289 -11.77 -14.39 -13.84
CA ILE A 289 -12.64 -15.50 -13.43
C ILE A 289 -14.09 -15.02 -13.21
N GLU A 290 -14.26 -13.82 -12.66
CA GLU A 290 -15.58 -13.23 -12.39
C GLU A 290 -16.09 -12.40 -13.56
N ARG A 291 -15.19 -11.73 -14.28
CA ARG A 291 -15.52 -10.85 -15.41
C ARG A 291 -14.63 -11.20 -16.61
N PRO A 292 -15.00 -12.24 -17.38
CA PRO A 292 -14.23 -12.62 -18.55
C PRO A 292 -14.07 -11.45 -19.52
N ILE A 293 -12.86 -11.24 -19.99
CA ILE A 293 -12.56 -10.25 -21.03
C ILE A 293 -12.65 -10.93 -22.39
N SER A 294 -13.15 -10.22 -23.39
CA SER A 294 -13.29 -10.74 -24.75
C SER A 294 -11.95 -11.17 -25.34
N ASN A 295 -11.99 -12.26 -26.11
CA ASN A 295 -10.85 -12.77 -26.85
C ASN A 295 -10.24 -11.68 -27.77
N ASN A 296 -8.93 -11.74 -27.99
CA ASN A 296 -8.11 -10.75 -28.70
C ASN A 296 -7.99 -9.36 -28.05
N SER A 297 -8.49 -9.16 -26.82
CA SER A 297 -8.28 -7.90 -26.10
C SER A 297 -6.83 -7.71 -25.66
N ILE A 298 -6.33 -6.49 -25.78
CA ILE A 298 -5.07 -6.06 -25.17
C ILE A 298 -5.41 -5.41 -23.84
N VAL A 299 -4.81 -5.90 -22.76
CA VAL A 299 -5.09 -5.47 -21.39
C VAL A 299 -3.80 -4.92 -20.78
N LEU A 300 -3.91 -3.76 -20.13
CA LEU A 300 -2.88 -3.22 -19.25
C LEU A 300 -3.34 -3.42 -17.82
N LEU A 301 -2.51 -4.11 -17.05
CA LEU A 301 -2.64 -4.21 -15.61
C LEU A 301 -1.64 -3.26 -14.96
N PHE A 302 -2.16 -2.45 -14.04
CA PHE A 302 -1.43 -1.42 -13.32
C PHE A 302 -1.58 -1.69 -11.83
N ASP A 303 -0.49 -2.08 -11.19
CA ASP A 303 -0.45 -2.37 -9.76
C ASP A 303 0.49 -1.37 -9.07
N LEU A 304 -0.09 -0.40 -8.38
CA LEU A 304 0.65 0.58 -7.58
C LEU A 304 0.42 0.30 -6.10
N GLY A 305 1.44 -0.24 -5.45
CA GLY A 305 1.47 -0.51 -4.02
C GLY A 305 1.95 0.69 -3.19
N GLY A 306 2.34 0.42 -1.94
CA GLY A 306 2.85 1.45 -1.01
C GLY A 306 4.24 2.01 -1.31
N GLY A 307 4.78 1.72 -2.50
CA GLY A 307 6.14 2.09 -2.91
C GLY A 307 6.71 1.26 -4.07
N THR A 308 5.94 0.30 -4.58
CA THR A 308 6.26 -0.50 -5.77
C THR A 308 5.24 -0.23 -6.86
N LEU A 309 5.65 -0.36 -8.11
CA LEU A 309 4.76 -0.39 -9.26
C LEU A 309 5.11 -1.58 -10.14
N ASP A 310 4.10 -2.34 -10.51
CA ASP A 310 4.19 -3.36 -11.53
C ASP A 310 3.19 -3.04 -12.65
N VAL A 311 3.68 -3.05 -13.88
CA VAL A 311 2.89 -2.81 -15.09
C VAL A 311 3.06 -3.99 -16.03
N CYS A 312 1.94 -4.65 -16.34
CA CYS A 312 1.92 -5.78 -17.26
C CYS A 312 0.95 -5.50 -18.41
N ILE A 313 1.42 -5.67 -19.64
CA ILE A 313 0.57 -5.65 -20.84
C ILE A 313 0.51 -7.07 -21.39
N PHE A 314 -0.70 -7.56 -21.60
CA PHE A 314 -0.92 -8.89 -22.16
C PHE A 314 -2.10 -8.90 -23.12
N LYS A 315 -2.11 -9.89 -24.02
CA LYS A 315 -3.22 -10.16 -24.92
C LYS A 315 -3.98 -11.38 -24.44
N VAL A 316 -5.31 -11.28 -24.42
CA VAL A 316 -6.20 -12.42 -24.18
C VAL A 316 -6.33 -13.21 -25.49
N GLU A 317 -5.91 -14.47 -25.49
CA GLU A 317 -6.01 -15.38 -26.64
C GLU A 317 -6.41 -16.78 -26.18
N ASN A 318 -7.53 -17.32 -26.69
CA ASN A 318 -7.92 -18.73 -26.52
C ASN A 318 -7.81 -19.25 -25.07
N ASP A 319 -8.53 -18.60 -24.16
CA ASP A 319 -8.51 -18.91 -22.72
C ASP A 319 -7.12 -18.82 -22.06
N SER A 320 -6.23 -18.00 -22.63
CA SER A 320 -4.92 -17.71 -22.08
C SER A 320 -4.58 -16.22 -22.13
N MET A 321 -3.63 -15.82 -21.29
CA MET A 321 -2.98 -14.51 -21.32
C MET A 321 -1.59 -14.66 -21.88
N LYS A 322 -1.35 -14.04 -23.04
CA LYS A 322 -0.03 -13.94 -23.64
C LYS A 322 0.63 -12.63 -23.22
N ILE A 323 1.71 -12.72 -22.47
CA ILE A 323 2.42 -11.52 -21.98
C ILE A 323 3.12 -10.84 -23.15
N ILE A 324 2.82 -9.57 -23.35
CA ILE A 324 3.47 -8.72 -24.36
C ILE A 324 4.69 -8.04 -23.73
N SER A 325 4.48 -7.43 -22.56
CA SER A 325 5.53 -6.75 -21.81
C SER A 325 5.21 -6.75 -20.34
N ASN A 326 6.24 -6.76 -19.53
CA ASN A 326 6.14 -6.67 -18.09
C ASN A 326 7.32 -5.84 -17.59
N THR A 327 7.04 -4.82 -16.80
CA THR A 327 8.04 -3.91 -16.24
C THR A 327 7.54 -3.41 -14.90
N GLY A 328 8.46 -2.94 -14.06
CA GLY A 328 8.08 -2.37 -12.79
C GLY A 328 9.24 -1.60 -12.16
N ASP A 329 8.94 -0.96 -11.05
CA ASP A 329 9.91 -0.31 -10.19
C ASP A 329 9.63 -0.75 -8.75
N THR A 330 10.62 -1.41 -8.15
CA THR A 330 10.54 -1.96 -6.79
C THR A 330 10.65 -0.90 -5.69
N GLN A 331 10.90 0.36 -6.04
CA GLN A 331 11.07 1.45 -5.08
C GLN A 331 10.88 2.82 -5.74
N ILE A 332 9.66 3.10 -6.22
CA ILE A 332 9.34 4.44 -6.79
C ILE A 332 9.41 5.52 -5.72
N VAL A 333 8.85 5.23 -4.55
CA VAL A 333 8.87 6.08 -3.36
C VAL A 333 8.87 5.21 -2.12
N THR A 334 9.50 5.69 -1.06
CA THR A 334 9.32 5.11 0.27
C THR A 334 7.97 5.53 0.85
N SER A 335 7.47 4.77 1.84
CA SER A 335 6.26 5.19 2.56
C SER A 335 6.44 6.52 3.30
N VAL A 336 7.68 6.89 3.65
CA VAL A 336 8.01 8.18 4.25
C VAL A 336 7.96 9.29 3.21
N GLU A 337 8.62 9.12 2.07
CA GLU A 337 8.59 10.08 0.96
C GLU A 337 7.17 10.35 0.50
N PHE A 338 6.38 9.29 0.28
CA PHE A 338 4.98 9.44 -0.15
C PHE A 338 4.13 10.18 0.89
N ARG A 339 4.37 9.94 2.18
CA ARG A 339 3.74 10.68 3.28
C ARG A 339 4.12 12.15 3.24
N LEU A 340 5.40 12.46 3.09
CA LEU A 340 5.90 13.84 3.00
C LEU A 340 5.29 14.58 1.81
N MET A 341 5.25 13.93 0.63
CA MET A 341 4.61 14.48 -0.57
C MET A 341 3.12 14.78 -0.37
N THR A 342 2.44 13.99 0.48
CA THR A 342 1.01 14.16 0.76
C THR A 342 0.72 15.01 2.00
N GLN A 343 1.73 15.42 2.76
CA GLN A 343 1.55 16.07 4.06
C GLN A 343 0.75 17.38 3.98
N THR A 344 1.01 18.20 2.96
CA THR A 344 0.28 19.46 2.74
C THR A 344 -1.21 19.22 2.51
N LEU A 345 -1.57 18.14 1.79
CA LEU A 345 -2.95 17.74 1.58
C LEU A 345 -3.59 17.29 2.90
N LEU A 346 -2.91 16.41 3.66
CA LEU A 346 -3.41 15.91 4.94
C LEU A 346 -3.65 17.05 5.95
N ASN A 347 -2.72 18.00 6.03
CA ASN A 347 -2.85 19.16 6.91
C ASN A 347 -4.08 20.01 6.57
N LYS A 348 -4.38 20.20 5.28
CA LYS A 348 -5.59 20.93 4.85
C LYS A 348 -6.85 20.17 5.26
N ILE A 349 -6.87 18.84 5.07
CA ILE A 349 -8.02 18.00 5.46
C ILE A 349 -8.24 18.07 6.97
N LEU A 350 -7.19 17.93 7.78
CA LEU A 350 -7.28 18.02 9.24
C LEU A 350 -7.86 19.36 9.70
N LYS A 351 -7.39 20.48 9.14
CA LYS A 351 -7.94 21.81 9.44
C LYS A 351 -9.44 21.87 9.17
N THR A 352 -9.90 21.37 8.01
CA THR A 352 -11.33 21.34 7.68
C THR A 352 -12.14 20.49 8.65
N ILE A 353 -11.63 19.32 9.06
CA ILE A 353 -12.30 18.46 10.05
C ILE A 353 -12.43 19.17 11.40
N ILE A 354 -11.34 19.79 11.88
CA ILE A 354 -11.33 20.53 13.14
C ILE A 354 -12.33 21.68 13.09
N THR A 355 -12.35 22.47 12.01
CA THR A 355 -13.33 23.55 11.83
C THR A 355 -14.78 23.01 11.87
N ALA A 356 -15.06 21.88 11.20
CA ALA A 356 -16.39 21.28 11.23
C ALA A 356 -16.80 20.83 12.64
N MET A 357 -15.86 20.26 13.41
CA MET A 357 -16.10 19.85 14.79
C MET A 357 -16.32 21.04 15.73
N MET A 358 -15.52 22.10 15.59
CA MET A 358 -15.70 23.35 16.32
C MET A 358 -17.08 23.96 16.05
N ASN A 359 -17.50 24.02 14.79
CA ASN A 359 -18.82 24.52 14.40
C ASN A 359 -19.97 23.68 14.99
N ALA A 360 -19.75 22.37 15.15
CA ALA A 360 -20.71 21.46 15.78
C ALA A 360 -20.63 21.42 17.31
N ASN A 361 -19.64 22.09 17.92
CA ASN A 361 -19.31 22.00 19.34
C ASN A 361 -19.14 20.53 19.81
N LEU A 362 -18.43 19.73 19.01
CA LEU A 362 -18.17 18.31 19.29
C LEU A 362 -16.69 18.04 19.49
N THR A 363 -16.37 17.14 20.43
CA THR A 363 -15.04 16.57 20.58
C THR A 363 -14.88 15.32 19.70
N LYS A 364 -13.64 14.88 19.48
CA LYS A 364 -13.34 13.72 18.62
C LYS A 364 -13.99 12.43 19.12
N ASP A 365 -14.10 12.27 20.44
CA ASP A 365 -14.63 11.06 21.06
C ASP A 365 -16.15 10.94 20.93
N GLN A 366 -16.83 12.05 20.59
CA GLN A 366 -18.27 12.05 20.31
C GLN A 366 -18.60 11.58 18.89
N ILE A 367 -17.61 11.44 18.01
CA ILE A 367 -17.81 10.89 16.67
C ILE A 367 -17.83 9.38 16.74
N ASN A 368 -19.02 8.77 16.58
CA ASN A 368 -19.17 7.31 16.66
C ASN A 368 -18.93 6.60 15.32
N HIS A 369 -19.14 7.29 14.20
CA HIS A 369 -19.01 6.72 12.86
C HIS A 369 -18.30 7.69 11.91
N VAL A 370 -17.44 7.15 11.06
CA VAL A 370 -16.78 7.90 9.98
C VAL A 370 -17.07 7.21 8.65
N LEU A 371 -17.82 7.87 7.78
CA LEU A 371 -18.18 7.35 6.45
C LEU A 371 -17.15 7.81 5.42
N HIS A 372 -16.49 6.88 4.72
CA HIS A 372 -15.51 7.21 3.68
C HIS A 372 -16.20 7.36 2.33
N VAL A 373 -16.18 8.57 1.76
CA VAL A 373 -16.86 8.91 0.50
C VAL A 373 -15.89 9.60 -0.46
N GLY A 374 -15.96 9.25 -1.74
CA GLY A 374 -15.07 9.74 -2.80
C GLY A 374 -13.78 8.92 -2.94
N GLY A 375 -13.33 8.75 -4.18
CA GLY A 375 -12.24 7.84 -4.52
C GLY A 375 -10.90 8.13 -3.86
N ALA A 376 -10.62 9.40 -3.54
CA ALA A 376 -9.42 9.81 -2.82
C ALA A 376 -9.34 9.19 -1.41
N CYS A 377 -10.47 8.89 -0.76
CA CYS A 377 -10.49 8.19 0.52
C CYS A 377 -9.91 6.77 0.46
N ARG A 378 -9.64 6.22 -0.74
CA ARG A 378 -8.88 4.97 -0.89
C ARG A 378 -7.40 5.12 -0.52
N MET A 379 -6.85 6.34 -0.56
CA MET A 379 -5.46 6.61 -0.22
C MET A 379 -5.15 6.15 1.22
N PRO A 380 -4.13 5.29 1.41
CA PRO A 380 -3.76 4.78 2.73
C PRO A 380 -3.48 5.89 3.74
N MET A 381 -2.88 6.99 3.29
CA MET A 381 -2.56 8.16 4.10
C MET A 381 -3.78 8.85 4.69
N ILE A 382 -4.86 8.97 3.91
CA ILE A 382 -6.13 9.55 4.38
C ILE A 382 -6.83 8.60 5.35
N LYS A 383 -6.88 7.30 5.02
CA LYS A 383 -7.47 6.29 5.91
C LYS A 383 -6.75 6.21 7.26
N GLY A 384 -5.41 6.24 7.25
CA GLY A 384 -4.59 6.22 8.45
C GLY A 384 -4.85 7.44 9.31
N MET A 385 -4.73 8.64 8.75
CA MET A 385 -5.01 9.89 9.45
C MET A 385 -6.40 9.93 10.10
N LEU A 386 -7.45 9.47 9.39
CA LEU A 386 -8.80 9.42 9.96
C LEU A 386 -8.93 8.41 11.10
N LYS A 387 -8.27 7.25 11.02
CA LYS A 387 -8.25 6.25 12.09
C LYS A 387 -7.49 6.75 13.31
N ASP A 388 -6.39 7.45 13.11
CA ASP A 388 -5.59 8.03 14.19
C ASP A 388 -6.38 9.15 14.90
N LEU A 389 -7.15 9.94 14.14
CA LEU A 389 -7.97 11.02 14.68
C LEU A 389 -9.21 10.51 15.43
N PHE A 390 -9.85 9.44 14.93
CA PHE A 390 -11.08 8.86 15.48
C PHE A 390 -10.96 7.37 15.81
N PRO A 391 -10.06 6.97 16.73
CA PRO A 391 -9.73 5.56 16.96
C PRO A 391 -10.90 4.73 17.50
N ASN A 392 -11.85 5.38 18.19
CA ASN A 392 -13.04 4.75 18.78
C ASN A 392 -14.24 4.73 17.83
N ALA A 393 -14.14 5.37 16.67
CA ALA A 393 -15.24 5.43 15.71
C ALA A 393 -15.26 4.19 14.82
N GLN A 394 -16.46 3.75 14.44
CA GLN A 394 -16.61 2.74 13.40
C GLN A 394 -16.47 3.39 12.02
N HIS A 395 -15.39 3.06 11.32
CA HIS A 395 -15.16 3.49 9.95
C HIS A 395 -15.91 2.60 8.95
N ARG A 396 -16.74 3.22 8.11
CA ARG A 396 -17.56 2.53 7.10
C ARG A 396 -17.00 2.77 5.69
N CYS A 397 -16.80 1.71 4.94
CA CYS A 397 -16.23 1.69 3.59
C CYS A 397 -16.80 0.56 2.71
N GLU A 398 -17.92 -0.02 3.10
CA GLU A 398 -18.56 -1.18 2.49
C GLU A 398 -19.25 -0.85 1.16
N VAL A 399 -19.66 0.41 0.98
CA VAL A 399 -20.28 0.90 -0.26
C VAL A 399 -19.20 1.56 -1.14
N HIS A 400 -19.29 1.36 -2.45
CA HIS A 400 -18.32 1.93 -3.39
C HIS A 400 -18.27 3.46 -3.25
N PRO A 401 -17.11 4.05 -2.90
CA PRO A 401 -17.04 5.44 -2.45
C PRO A 401 -17.33 6.46 -3.55
N ASP A 402 -17.15 6.09 -4.83
CA ASP A 402 -17.48 6.96 -5.96
C ASP A 402 -18.96 6.92 -6.36
N GLU A 403 -19.71 5.90 -5.92
CA GLU A 403 -21.11 5.68 -6.32
C GLU A 403 -22.09 6.02 -5.20
N VAL A 404 -21.65 5.96 -3.94
CA VAL A 404 -22.50 6.10 -2.75
C VAL A 404 -23.30 7.40 -2.72
N VAL A 405 -22.75 8.49 -3.26
CA VAL A 405 -23.45 9.79 -3.33
C VAL A 405 -24.65 9.71 -4.27
N ALA A 406 -24.46 9.16 -5.48
CA ALA A 406 -25.52 9.01 -6.46
C ALA A 406 -26.58 8.00 -5.99
N LEU A 407 -26.15 6.90 -5.36
CA LEU A 407 -27.05 5.92 -4.74
C LEU A 407 -27.93 6.57 -3.66
N GLY A 408 -27.33 7.33 -2.74
CA GLY A 408 -28.06 8.05 -1.70
C GLY A 408 -29.06 9.05 -2.28
N ALA A 409 -28.68 9.80 -3.32
CA ALA A 409 -29.57 10.71 -4.03
C ALA A 409 -30.76 9.97 -4.68
N ALA A 410 -30.53 8.82 -5.31
CA ALA A 410 -31.59 8.01 -5.92
C ALA A 410 -32.55 7.42 -4.89
N TYR A 411 -32.03 6.91 -3.76
CA TYR A 411 -32.88 6.47 -2.65
C TYR A 411 -33.77 7.59 -2.11
N TYR A 412 -33.19 8.78 -1.92
CA TYR A 412 -33.94 9.94 -1.45
C TYR A 412 -34.99 10.39 -2.48
N ALA A 413 -34.61 10.46 -3.76
CA ALA A 413 -35.53 10.77 -4.85
C ALA A 413 -36.72 9.81 -4.86
N ASN A 414 -36.49 8.50 -4.68
CA ASN A 414 -37.58 7.53 -4.58
C ASN A 414 -38.49 7.85 -3.39
N SER A 415 -37.95 8.19 -2.21
CA SER A 415 -38.80 8.53 -1.05
C SER A 415 -39.60 9.83 -1.22
N VAL A 416 -39.09 10.78 -1.99
CA VAL A 416 -39.72 12.10 -2.19
C VAL A 416 -40.71 12.08 -3.36
N PHE A 417 -40.48 11.23 -4.37
CA PHE A 417 -41.28 11.17 -5.61
C PHE A 417 -42.11 9.90 -5.76
N SER A 418 -42.16 9.01 -4.76
CA SER A 418 -43.14 7.91 -4.74
C SER A 418 -44.48 8.47 -4.26
N GLU A 419 -45.45 8.56 -5.18
CA GLU A 419 -46.87 8.83 -4.86
C GLU A 419 -47.55 7.64 -4.17
#